data_AF-A0A9D8ISL1-F1
#
_entry.id   AF-A0A9D8ISL1-F1
#
_cell.length_a   1.000
_cell.length_b   1.000
_cell.length_c   1.000
_cell.angle_alpha   90.00
_cell.angle_beta   90.00
_cell.angle_gamma   90.00
#
_symmetry.space_group_name_H-M   'P 1'
#
loop_
_entity.id
_entity.type
_entity.pdbx_description
1 polymer ?
#
loop_
_entity_poly.entity_id
_entity_poly.type
_entity_poly.pdbx_seq_one_letter_code
_entity_poly.pdbx_strand_id
1 'polypeptide(L)'
;MKRQIFLGSQLLELVEKDWRRITVKELAAQIQRDPSDISRLFRKSTGKTIRQFINERRRQHLLDAITSSVDSRGYHFAEQLGFLEERSFYRWVKKEFGVSFEELRNEHRACGAKSKAKRKNQSIPHDR
;
A
#
# COMPACT_ATOMS: atom_id res chain seq x y z
N MET A 1 18.90 5.77 27.15
CA MET A 1 18.44 4.96 26.01
C MET A 1 16.91 4.97 25.76
N LYS A 2 16.06 5.27 26.76
CA LYS A 2 14.58 5.26 26.60
C LYS A 2 13.99 6.33 25.64
N ARG A 3 14.59 7.52 25.53
CA ARG A 3 14.11 8.61 24.64
C ARG A 3 14.13 8.24 23.15
N GLN A 4 15.15 7.52 22.67
CA GLN A 4 15.29 7.21 21.25
C GLN A 4 14.26 6.17 20.78
N ILE A 5 13.94 5.20 21.64
CA ILE A 5 12.94 4.16 21.37
C ILE A 5 11.56 4.80 21.24
N PHE A 6 11.21 5.70 22.17
CA PHE A 6 9.94 6.43 22.18
C PHE A 6 9.77 7.34 20.94
N LEU A 7 10.82 8.05 20.53
CA LEU A 7 10.77 8.87 19.30
C LEU A 7 10.61 8.02 18.04
N GLY A 8 11.18 6.81 18.03
CA GLY A 8 11.04 5.87 16.92
C GLY A 8 9.60 5.36 16.76
N SER A 9 8.92 5.03 17.86
CA SER A 9 7.52 4.60 17.83
C SER A 9 6.57 5.75 17.48
N GLN A 10 6.81 6.96 18.01
CA GLN A 10 6.02 8.14 17.67
C GLN A 10 6.14 8.49 16.17
N LEU A 11 7.35 8.40 15.61
CA LEU A 11 7.58 8.66 14.20
C LEU A 11 6.87 7.63 13.30
N LEU A 12 6.85 6.36 13.71
CA LEU A 12 6.11 5.31 13.01
C LEU A 12 4.61 5.61 13.01
N GLU A 13 4.03 6.00 14.15
CA GLU A 13 2.63 6.36 14.27
C GLU A 13 2.24 7.56 13.38
N LEU A 14 3.10 8.59 13.32
CA LEU A 14 2.87 9.74 12.44
C LEU A 14 2.88 9.35 10.95
N VAL A 15 3.82 8.49 10.55
CA VAL A 15 3.89 7.99 9.17
C VAL A 15 2.68 7.11 8.87
N GLU A 16 2.28 6.22 9.80
CA GLU A 16 1.12 5.35 9.62
C GLU A 16 -0.18 6.16 9.46
N LYS A 17 -0.32 7.25 10.21
CA LYS A 17 -1.51 8.10 10.17
C LYS A 17 -1.71 8.79 8.82
N ASP A 18 -0.63 9.19 8.13
CA ASP A 18 -0.73 9.95 6.87
C ASP A 18 0.31 9.56 5.82
N TRP A 19 0.55 8.25 5.62
CA TRP A 19 1.55 7.75 4.68
C TRP A 19 1.32 8.18 3.22
N ARG A 20 0.12 8.68 2.88
CA ARG A 20 -0.27 9.07 1.52
C ARG A 20 0.32 10.41 1.10
N ARG A 21 0.45 11.36 2.03
CA ARG A 21 0.85 12.74 1.73
C ARG A 21 2.06 13.21 2.51
N ILE A 22 2.44 12.49 3.56
CA ILE A 22 3.49 12.92 4.47
C ILE A 22 4.86 12.98 3.80
N THR A 23 5.56 14.08 4.07
CA THR A 23 6.94 14.29 3.64
C THR A 23 7.92 14.20 4.80
N VAL A 24 9.18 13.89 4.51
CA VAL A 24 10.24 13.87 5.53
C VAL A 24 10.41 15.26 6.17
N LYS A 25 10.14 16.33 5.43
CA LYS A 25 10.21 17.71 5.94
C LYS A 25 9.13 17.99 6.98
N GLU A 26 7.89 17.52 6.76
CA GLU A 26 6.81 17.68 7.74
C GLU A 26 7.07 16.86 9.00
N LEU A 27 7.56 15.62 8.86
CA LEU A 27 7.96 14.78 9.99
C LEU A 27 9.08 15.44 10.82
N ALA A 28 10.07 16.01 10.14
CA ALA A 28 11.15 16.78 10.75
C ALA A 28 10.63 17.99 11.55
N ALA A 29 9.70 18.75 10.97
CA ALA A 29 9.10 19.91 11.63
C ALA A 29 8.31 19.51 12.89
N GLN A 30 7.52 18.43 12.83
CA GLN A 30 6.71 17.97 13.96
C GLN A 30 7.54 17.46 15.15
N ILE A 31 8.71 16.87 14.88
CA ILE A 31 9.60 16.32 15.92
C ILE A 31 10.76 17.28 16.24
N GLN A 32 10.80 18.47 15.62
CA GLN A 32 11.84 19.49 15.78
C GLN A 32 13.26 18.91 15.56
N ARG A 33 13.43 18.16 14.46
CA ARG A 33 14.68 17.47 14.10
C ARG A 33 15.03 17.71 12.64
N ASP A 34 16.30 17.50 12.30
CA ASP A 34 16.74 17.54 10.92
C ASP A 34 16.16 16.35 10.11
N PRO A 35 15.77 16.53 8.83
CA PRO A 35 15.30 15.45 7.96
C PRO A 35 16.23 14.23 7.86
N SER A 36 17.55 14.44 7.95
CA SER A 36 18.56 13.38 7.94
C SER A 36 18.50 12.55 9.21
N ASP A 37 18.31 13.22 10.35
CA ASP A 37 18.12 12.56 11.66
C ASP A 37 16.83 11.74 11.68
N ILE A 38 15.74 12.26 11.12
CA ILE A 38 14.46 11.52 10.98
C ILE A 38 14.65 10.25 10.17
N SER A 39 15.33 10.34 9.03
CA SER A 39 15.59 9.18 8.16
C SER A 39 16.40 8.10 8.87
N ARG A 40 17.43 8.50 9.64
CA ARG A 40 18.26 7.60 10.44
C ARG A 40 17.48 6.98 11.60
N LEU A 41 16.72 7.80 12.32
CA LEU A 41 15.89 7.38 13.45
C LEU A 41 14.85 6.35 13.00
N PHE A 42 14.12 6.63 11.92
CA PHE A 42 13.12 5.71 11.37
C PHE A 42 13.72 4.36 11.00
N ARG A 43 14.87 4.36 10.33
CA ARG A 43 15.55 3.12 9.94
C ARG A 43 16.08 2.36 11.15
N LYS A 44 16.55 3.06 12.18
CA LYS A 44 17.02 2.43 13.42
C LYS A 44 15.87 1.79 14.23
N SER A 45 14.67 2.37 14.19
CA SER A 45 13.51 1.83 14.91
C SER A 45 12.75 0.75 14.13
N THR A 46 12.59 0.92 12.83
CA THR A 46 11.75 0.03 11.98
C THR A 46 12.56 -0.97 11.15
N GLY A 47 13.88 -0.78 11.04
CA GLY A 47 14.75 -1.55 10.14
C GLY A 47 14.62 -1.17 8.66
N LYS A 48 13.71 -0.27 8.30
CA LYS A 48 13.40 0.10 6.91
C LYS A 48 13.48 1.61 6.71
N THR A 49 13.62 2.04 5.47
CA THR A 49 13.49 3.47 5.12
C THR A 49 12.01 3.88 5.09
N ILE A 50 11.73 5.17 5.30
CA ILE A 50 10.36 5.72 5.20
C ILE A 50 9.75 5.39 3.83
N ARG A 51 10.55 5.49 2.76
CA ARG A 51 10.09 5.14 1.41
C ARG A 51 9.70 3.68 1.26
N GLN A 52 10.48 2.74 1.82
CA GLN A 52 10.14 1.32 1.80
C GLN A 52 8.84 1.06 2.56
N PHE A 53 8.69 1.69 3.72
CA PHE A 53 7.49 1.57 4.53
C PHE A 53 6.23 2.09 3.79
N ILE A 54 6.32 3.27 3.18
CA ILE A 54 5.22 3.82 2.36
C ILE A 54 4.91 2.90 1.18
N ASN A 55 5.91 2.34 0.51
CA ASN A 55 5.69 1.39 -0.59
C ASN A 55 4.98 0.10 -0.12
N GLU A 56 5.33 -0.42 1.05
CA GLU A 56 4.66 -1.59 1.64
C GLU A 56 3.20 -1.29 1.94
N ARG A 57 2.90 -0.12 2.52
CA ARG A 57 1.51 0.34 2.74
C ARG A 57 0.75 0.50 1.43
N ARG A 58 1.37 1.13 0.43
CA ARG A 58 0.78 1.27 -0.91
C ARG A 58 0.46 -0.08 -1.53
N ARG A 59 1.38 -1.04 -1.44
CA ARG A 59 1.21 -2.40 -1.95
C ARG A 59 0.01 -3.07 -1.29
N GLN A 60 -0.06 -3.06 0.04
CA GLN A 60 -1.17 -3.67 0.77
C GLN A 60 -2.52 -3.04 0.39
N HIS A 61 -2.61 -1.71 0.45
CA HIS A 61 -3.83 -0.99 0.09
C HIS A 61 -4.25 -1.21 -1.37
N LEU A 62 -3.30 -1.31 -2.31
CA LEU A 62 -3.62 -1.58 -3.71
C LEU A 62 -4.26 -2.96 -3.87
N LEU A 63 -3.70 -3.99 -3.25
CA LEU A 63 -4.23 -5.36 -3.34
C LEU A 63 -5.63 -5.46 -2.73
N ASP A 64 -5.84 -4.81 -1.59
CA ASP A 64 -7.15 -4.74 -0.93
C ASP A 64 -8.18 -3.99 -1.80
N ALA A 65 -7.76 -2.88 -2.41
CA ALA A 65 -8.61 -2.06 -3.28
C ALA A 65 -8.96 -2.78 -4.59
N ILE A 66 -8.01 -3.50 -5.22
CA ILE A 66 -8.26 -4.31 -6.42
C ILE A 66 -9.29 -5.41 -6.13
N THR A 67 -9.25 -5.98 -4.93
CA THR A 67 -10.16 -7.06 -4.53
C THR A 67 -11.57 -6.54 -4.21
N SER A 68 -11.66 -5.34 -3.63
CA SER A 68 -12.92 -4.76 -3.15
C SER A 68 -13.64 -3.87 -4.17
N SER A 69 -12.92 -3.31 -5.15
CA SER A 69 -13.46 -2.32 -6.08
C SER A 69 -13.95 -2.93 -7.39
N VAL A 70 -15.12 -2.46 -7.84
CA VAL A 70 -15.64 -2.72 -9.19
C VAL A 70 -15.00 -1.79 -10.21
N ASP A 71 -14.52 -0.61 -9.77
CA ASP A 71 -13.95 0.42 -10.63
C ASP A 71 -12.65 -0.03 -11.32
N SER A 72 -12.48 0.45 -12.56
CA SER A 72 -11.40 0.05 -13.46
C SER A 72 -10.32 1.08 -13.67
N ARG A 73 -10.52 2.31 -13.27
CA ARG A 73 -9.68 3.41 -13.75
C ARG A 73 -8.48 3.60 -12.84
N GLY A 74 -7.27 3.50 -13.40
CA GLY A 74 -6.02 3.61 -12.65
C GLY A 74 -5.86 4.93 -11.88
N TYR A 75 -6.43 6.04 -12.38
CA TYR A 75 -6.37 7.33 -11.68
C TYR A 75 -7.02 7.29 -10.28
N HIS A 76 -8.11 6.54 -10.09
CA HIS A 76 -8.75 6.44 -8.77
C HIS A 76 -7.83 5.74 -7.75
N PHE A 77 -7.14 4.68 -8.19
CA PHE A 77 -6.16 3.99 -7.36
C PHE A 77 -4.93 4.88 -7.10
N ALA A 78 -4.48 5.63 -8.10
CA ALA A 78 -3.37 6.56 -7.96
C ALA A 78 -3.65 7.60 -6.86
N GLU A 79 -4.84 8.23 -6.89
CA GLU A 79 -5.27 9.21 -5.89
C GLU A 79 -5.37 8.58 -4.48
N GLN A 80 -6.00 7.41 -4.37
CA GLN A 80 -6.13 6.69 -3.09
C GLN A 80 -4.78 6.34 -2.45
N LEU A 81 -3.77 6.03 -3.27
CA LEU A 81 -2.42 5.68 -2.83
C LEU A 81 -1.49 6.89 -2.64
N GLY A 82 -2.01 8.12 -2.85
CA GLY A 82 -1.25 9.36 -2.67
C GLY A 82 -0.26 9.65 -3.79
N PHE A 83 -0.53 9.20 -5.02
CA PHE A 83 0.22 9.65 -6.19
C PHE A 83 -0.38 10.94 -6.74
N LEU A 84 0.48 11.91 -7.05
CA LEU A 84 0.08 13.15 -7.72
C LEU A 84 -0.32 12.93 -9.17
N GLU A 85 0.32 11.95 -9.82
CA GLU A 85 0.10 11.66 -11.24
C GLU A 85 -0.12 10.17 -11.47
N GLU A 86 -1.07 9.84 -12.34
CA GLU A 86 -1.38 8.48 -12.76
C GLU A 86 -0.16 7.78 -13.42
N ARG A 87 0.62 8.51 -14.20
CA ARG A 87 1.86 7.99 -14.83
C ARG A 87 2.87 7.50 -13.80
N SER A 88 2.94 8.17 -12.64
CA SER A 88 3.83 7.77 -11.56
C SER A 88 3.33 6.51 -10.85
N PHE A 89 2.01 6.34 -10.74
CA PHE A 89 1.38 5.11 -10.26
C PHE A 89 1.72 3.91 -11.17
N TYR A 90 1.50 3.99 -12.49
CA TYR A 90 1.78 2.86 -13.38
C TYR A 90 3.25 2.43 -13.37
N ARG A 91 4.17 3.40 -13.34
CA ARG A 91 5.61 3.11 -13.20
C ARG A 91 5.94 2.44 -11.87
N TRP A 92 5.29 2.88 -10.79
CA TRP A 92 5.46 2.25 -9.48
C TRP A 92 4.92 0.82 -9.48
N VAL A 93 3.71 0.56 -10.01
CA VAL A 93 3.14 -0.79 -10.10
C VAL A 93 4.06 -1.73 -10.88
N LYS A 94 4.52 -1.32 -12.06
CA LYS A 94 5.45 -2.14 -12.86
C LYS A 94 6.74 -2.44 -12.13
N LYS A 95 7.26 -1.49 -11.34
CA LYS A 95 8.47 -1.67 -10.55
C LYS A 95 8.25 -2.60 -9.35
N GLU A 96 7.10 -2.49 -8.68
CA GLU A 96 6.81 -3.19 -7.42
C GLU A 96 6.31 -4.62 -7.64
N PHE A 97 5.55 -4.86 -8.71
CA PHE A 97 4.92 -6.15 -9.01
C PHE A 97 5.49 -6.85 -10.26
N GLY A 98 6.28 -6.15 -11.08
CA GLY A 98 6.84 -6.70 -12.32
C GLY A 98 5.86 -6.73 -13.50
N VAL A 99 4.56 -6.54 -13.25
CA VAL A 99 3.49 -6.56 -14.24
C VAL A 99 2.79 -5.21 -14.33
N SER A 100 2.02 -4.99 -15.40
CA SER A 100 1.16 -3.82 -15.54
C SER A 100 -0.01 -3.86 -14.54
N PHE A 101 -0.62 -2.69 -14.29
CA PHE A 101 -1.79 -2.61 -13.40
C PHE A 101 -2.97 -3.45 -13.90
N GLU A 102 -3.21 -3.48 -15.21
CA GLU A 102 -4.27 -4.29 -15.81
C GLU A 102 -4.02 -5.79 -15.64
N GLU A 103 -2.77 -6.25 -15.85
CA GLU A 103 -2.38 -7.64 -15.59
C GLU A 103 -2.55 -8.02 -14.12
N LEU A 104 -2.02 -7.19 -13.20
CA LEU A 104 -2.15 -7.40 -11.76
C LEU A 104 -3.63 -7.57 -11.36
N ARG A 105 -4.50 -6.73 -11.91
CA ARG A 105 -5.94 -6.78 -11.66
C ARG A 105 -6.59 -8.03 -12.23
N ASN A 106 -6.24 -8.41 -13.46
CA ASN A 106 -6.76 -9.60 -14.10
C ASN A 106 -6.37 -10.87 -13.34
N GLU A 107 -5.13 -10.96 -12.86
CA GLU A 107 -4.65 -12.08 -12.02
C GLU A 107 -5.46 -12.20 -10.72
N HIS A 108 -5.70 -11.08 -10.03
CA HIS A 108 -6.45 -11.07 -8.77
C HIS A 108 -7.94 -11.37 -8.97
N ARG A 109 -8.54 -10.95 -10.10
CA ARG A 109 -9.91 -11.31 -10.49
C ARG A 109 -10.02 -12.79 -10.89
N ALA A 110 -9.07 -13.30 -11.64
CA ALA A 110 -9.03 -14.71 -12.05
C ALA A 110 -8.84 -15.64 -10.84
N CYS A 111 -8.02 -15.24 -9.86
CA CYS A 111 -7.85 -15.98 -8.61
C CYS A 111 -9.14 -15.98 -7.76
N GLY A 112 -9.83 -14.84 -7.65
CA GLY A 112 -11.14 -14.74 -6.99
C GLY A 112 -12.25 -15.56 -7.67
N ALA A 113 -12.17 -15.75 -8.99
CA ALA A 113 -13.12 -16.57 -9.75
C ALA A 113 -12.95 -18.09 -9.49
N LYS A 114 -11.73 -18.57 -9.22
CA LYS A 114 -11.48 -19.99 -8.90
C LYS A 114 -12.08 -20.41 -7.55
N SER A 115 -12.22 -19.49 -6.59
CA SER A 115 -12.86 -19.77 -5.30
C SER A 115 -14.40 -19.75 -5.34
N LYS A 116 -15.01 -19.05 -6.31
CA LYS A 116 -16.48 -19.03 -6.49
C LYS A 116 -17.00 -20.14 -7.40
N ALA A 117 -16.19 -20.64 -8.34
CA ALA A 117 -16.57 -21.75 -9.23
C ALA A 117 -16.75 -23.09 -8.51
N LYS A 118 -16.10 -23.32 -7.36
CA LYS A 118 -16.25 -24.57 -6.58
C LYS A 118 -17.58 -24.68 -5.81
N ARG A 119 -18.37 -23.61 -5.69
CA ARG A 119 -19.64 -23.59 -4.93
C ARG A 119 -20.91 -23.82 -5.75
N LYS A 120 -20.84 -23.84 -7.09
CA LYS A 120 -22.03 -24.04 -7.94
C LYS A 120 -22.28 -25.47 -8.42
N ASN A 121 -21.43 -26.43 -8.05
CA ASN A 121 -21.62 -27.86 -8.37
C ASN A 121 -22.04 -28.70 -7.15
N GLN A 122 -23.04 -28.26 -6.40
CA GLN A 122 -23.89 -29.18 -5.66
C GLN A 122 -25.28 -29.16 -6.30
N SER A 123 -25.45 -30.13 -7.18
CA SER A 123 -26.69 -30.50 -7.85
C SER A 123 -27.77 -30.77 -6.82
N ILE A 124 -28.92 -30.10 -6.94
CA ILE A 124 -30.19 -30.67 -6.46
C ILE A 124 -30.72 -31.51 -7.62
N PRO A 125 -30.81 -32.84 -7.50
CA PRO A 125 -31.45 -33.66 -8.52
C PRO A 125 -32.94 -33.31 -8.50
N HIS A 126 -33.42 -32.69 -9.58
CA HIS A 126 -34.85 -32.67 -9.86
C HIS A 126 -35.14 -33.89 -10.73
N ASP A 127 -35.52 -34.99 -10.08
CA ASP A 127 -36.18 -36.11 -10.74
C ASP A 127 -37.64 -36.17 -10.30
N ARG A 128 -38.43 -36.79 -11.16
CA ARG A 128 -39.87 -36.71 -11.43
C ARG A 128 -40.84 -36.83 -10.25
#